data_AF-A0A2H0M1P5-F1
#
_entry.id   AF-A0A2H0M1P5-F1
#
_cell.length_a   1.000
_cell.length_b   1.000
_cell.length_c   1.000
_cell.angle_alpha   90.00
_cell.angle_beta   90.00
_cell.angle_gamma   90.00
#
_symmetry.space_group_name_H-M   'P 1'
#
loop_
_entity.id
_entity.type
_entity.pdbx_description
1 polymer ?
#
loop_
_entity_poly.entity_id
_entity_poly.type
_entity_poly.pdbx_seq_one_letter_code
_entity_poly.pdbx_strand_id
1 'polypeptide(L)'
;MSAFIRTIQGEIFGIDHNKKHFSLVVKEFRGGISQNKKIDFLLDANVGITDISNQQIKLVGLKADDKVEIGYIRDKSQRIAQSIKIIS
;
A
#
# COMPACT_ATOMS: atom_id res chain seq x y z
N MET A 1 -7.02 8.19 -21.75
CA MET A 1 -6.55 6.86 -21.31
C MET A 1 -6.74 6.77 -19.81
N SER A 2 -7.61 5.88 -19.32
CA SER A 2 -7.71 5.63 -17.86
C SER A 2 -6.43 4.97 -17.37
N ALA A 3 -5.87 5.46 -16.27
CA ALA A 3 -4.73 4.83 -15.63
C ALA A 3 -5.12 3.42 -15.15
N PHE A 4 -4.33 2.40 -15.52
CA PHE A 4 -4.57 1.03 -15.10
C PHE A 4 -4.20 0.89 -13.62
N ILE A 5 -5.20 0.70 -12.76
CA ILE A 5 -5.00 0.47 -11.33
C ILE A 5 -4.55 -0.98 -11.12
N ARG A 6 -3.44 -1.14 -10.41
CA ARG A 6 -2.88 -2.43 -9.98
C ARG A 6 -3.18 -2.61 -8.50
N THR A 7 -3.39 -3.85 -8.07
CA THR A 7 -3.54 -4.18 -6.65
C THR A 7 -2.34 -4.97 -6.14
N ILE A 8 -2.02 -4.80 -4.86
CA ILE A 8 -1.00 -5.60 -4.17
C ILE A 8 -1.35 -5.69 -2.69
N GLN A 9 -1.11 -6.87 -2.10
CA GLN A 9 -1.31 -7.10 -0.68
C GLN A 9 0.02 -7.24 0.03
N GLY A 10 0.09 -6.82 1.28
CA GLY A 10 1.24 -7.02 2.14
C GLY A 10 1.05 -6.38 3.50
N GLU A 11 2.14 -6.22 4.21
CA GLU A 11 2.19 -5.68 5.57
C GLU A 11 2.88 -4.30 5.56
N ILE A 12 2.32 -3.32 6.27
CA ILE A 12 2.93 -1.99 6.37
C ILE A 12 4.22 -2.10 7.19
N PHE A 13 5.36 -1.82 6.57
CA PHE A 13 6.65 -1.75 7.27
C PHE A 13 6.83 -0.44 8.04
N GLY A 14 6.35 0.66 7.45
CA GLY A 14 6.54 1.98 8.02
C GLY A 14 5.89 3.06 7.16
N ILE A 15 5.51 4.15 7.82
CA ILE A 15 4.81 5.28 7.23
C ILE A 15 5.60 6.54 7.57
N ASP A 16 5.98 7.31 6.55
CA ASP A 16 6.52 8.66 6.70
C ASP A 16 5.40 9.66 6.36
N HIS A 17 4.72 10.12 7.41
CA HIS A 17 3.63 11.08 7.30
C HIS A 17 4.07 12.44 6.74
N ASN A 18 5.34 12.82 6.90
CA ASN A 18 5.86 14.09 6.42
C ASN A 18 6.13 14.03 4.91
N LYS A 19 6.71 12.92 4.44
CA LYS A 19 7.02 12.73 3.02
C LYS A 19 5.85 12.17 2.23
N LYS A 20 4.74 11.78 2.88
CA LYS A 20 3.61 11.07 2.26
C LYS A 20 4.07 9.78 1.58
N HIS A 21 5.02 9.09 2.20
CA HIS A 21 5.54 7.81 1.72
C HIS A 21 5.17 6.71 2.69
N PHE A 22 5.00 5.50 2.19
CA PHE A 22 4.97 4.32 3.03
C PHE A 22 5.62 3.14 2.33
N SER A 23 6.02 2.17 3.12
CA SER A 23 6.67 0.95 2.64
C SER A 23 5.84 -0.27 3.02
N LEU A 24 5.76 -1.21 2.09
CA LEU A 24 5.11 -2.51 2.25
C LEU A 24 6.13 -3.63 2.23
N VAL A 25 5.97 -4.62 3.09
CA VAL A 25 6.60 -5.93 2.93
C VAL A 25 5.62 -6.86 2.24
N VAL A 26 6.04 -7.42 1.12
CA VAL A 26 5.27 -8.39 0.33
C VAL A 26 6.04 -9.70 0.28
N LYS A 27 5.35 -10.82 0.50
CA LYS A 27 5.93 -12.15 0.31
C LYS A 27 5.86 -12.51 -1.18
N GLU A 28 7.02 -12.65 -1.82
CA GLU A 28 7.13 -13.19 -3.18
C GLU A 28 7.67 -14.63 -3.10
N PHE A 29 7.05 -15.55 -3.85
CA PHE A 29 7.60 -16.89 -4.07
C PHE A 29 8.38 -16.91 -5.39
N ARG A 30 9.67 -17.22 -5.32
CA ARG A 30 10.54 -17.38 -6.48
C ARG A 30 11.36 -18.66 -6.35
N GLY A 31 11.25 -19.54 -7.34
CA GLY A 31 12.05 -20.78 -7.39
C GLY A 31 11.87 -21.69 -6.16
N GLY A 32 10.67 -21.73 -5.59
CA GLY A 32 10.37 -22.55 -4.40
C GLY A 32 10.75 -21.92 -3.05
N ILE A 33 11.30 -20.69 -3.05
CA ILE A 33 11.67 -19.97 -1.83
C ILE A 33 10.73 -18.77 -1.63
N SER A 34 10.23 -18.60 -0.41
CA SER A 34 9.50 -17.40 0.01
C SER A 34 10.48 -16.32 0.45
N GLN A 35 10.37 -15.12 -0.14
CA GLN A 35 11.22 -13.98 0.20
C GLN A 35 10.37 -12.75 0.49
N ASN A 36 10.77 -11.99 1.50
CA ASN A 36 10.17 -10.70 1.81
C ASN A 36 10.78 -9.63 0.91
N LYS A 37 9.94 -8.88 0.22
CA LYS A 37 10.33 -7.76 -0.62
C LYS A 37 9.73 -6.48 -0.09
N LYS A 38 10.58 -5.48 0.14
CA LYS A 38 10.14 -4.13 0.48
C LYS A 38 9.77 -3.37 -0.78
N ILE A 39 8.62 -2.71 -0.76
CA ILE A 39 8.10 -1.89 -1.86
C ILE A 39 7.66 -0.55 -1.30
N ASP A 40 8.21 0.53 -1.86
CA ASP A 40 7.87 1.89 -1.47
C ASP A 40 6.77 2.49 -2.36
N PHE A 41 5.90 3.28 -1.74
CA PHE A 41 4.76 3.96 -2.34
C PHE A 41 4.72 5.42 -1.93
N LEU A 42 4.27 6.25 -2.87
CA LEU A 42 3.76 7.60 -2.61
C LEU A 42 2.27 7.52 -2.28
N LEU A 43 1.79 8.32 -1.35
CA LEU A 43 0.37 8.51 -1.09
C LEU A 43 -0.18 9.60 -2.00
N ASP A 44 -1.22 9.28 -2.77
CA ASP A 44 -2.03 10.29 -3.45
C ASP A 44 -2.68 11.21 -2.41
N ALA A 45 -2.88 12.49 -2.76
CA ALA A 45 -3.54 13.44 -1.87
C ALA A 45 -5.00 13.06 -1.58
N ASN A 46 -5.65 12.34 -2.49
CA ASN A 46 -7.04 11.89 -2.42
C ASN A 46 -7.15 10.39 -2.14
N VAL A 47 -6.09 9.77 -1.62
CA VAL A 47 -6.07 8.34 -1.32
C VAL A 47 -7.25 7.95 -0.43
N GLY A 48 -8.06 7.00 -0.91
CA GLY A 48 -9.14 6.42 -0.12
C GLY A 48 -8.57 5.37 0.84
N ILE A 49 -8.70 5.57 2.14
CA ILE A 49 -8.26 4.59 3.15
C ILE A 49 -9.49 4.02 3.85
N THR A 50 -9.63 2.70 3.84
CA THR A 50 -10.73 2.00 4.49
C THR A 50 -10.24 0.90 5.42
N ASP A 51 -10.94 0.68 6.51
CA ASP A 51 -10.69 -0.46 7.40
C ASP A 51 -11.29 -1.78 6.87
N ILE A 52 -11.20 -2.84 7.68
CA ILE A 52 -11.78 -4.15 7.39
C ILE A 52 -13.31 -4.12 7.19
N SER A 53 -13.99 -3.13 7.78
CA SER A 53 -15.44 -2.93 7.70
C SER A 53 -15.84 -2.02 6.53
N ASN A 54 -14.89 -1.66 5.66
CA ASN A 54 -15.03 -0.67 4.60
C ASN A 54 -15.39 0.74 5.11
N GLN A 55 -15.12 1.05 6.37
CA GLN A 55 -15.29 2.40 6.90
C GLN A 55 -14.10 3.26 6.54
N GLN A 56 -14.37 4.49 6.11
CA GLN A 56 -13.32 5.44 5.75
C GLN A 56 -12.57 5.89 7.00
N ILE A 57 -11.25 5.77 6.98
CA ILE A 57 -10.36 6.20 8.06
C ILE A 57 -9.34 7.22 7.55
N LYS A 58 -8.70 7.92 8.49
CA LYS A 58 -7.60 8.85 8.18
C LYS A 58 -6.28 8.10 8.09
N LEU A 59 -5.29 8.70 7.43
CA LEU A 59 -3.92 8.17 7.34
C LEU A 59 -3.29 7.86 8.71
N VAL A 60 -3.61 8.65 9.74
CA VAL A 60 -3.16 8.43 11.12
C VAL A 60 -3.72 7.15 11.75
N GLY A 61 -4.74 6.55 11.14
CA GLY A 61 -5.31 5.27 11.55
C GLY A 61 -4.55 4.06 11.02
N LEU A 62 -3.67 4.24 10.02
CA LEU A 62 -2.79 3.17 9.55
C LEU A 62 -1.61 3.03 10.49
N LYS A 63 -1.25 1.78 10.81
CA LYS A 63 -0.15 1.42 11.69
C LYS A 63 0.87 0.59 10.96
N ALA A 64 2.08 0.54 11.51
CA ALA A 64 3.01 -0.52 11.16
C ALA A 64 2.38 -1.88 11.49
N ASP A 65 2.72 -2.90 10.71
CA ASP A 65 2.25 -4.29 10.81
C ASP A 65 0.78 -4.51 10.37
N ASP A 66 0.04 -3.45 10.00
CA ASP A 66 -1.28 -3.61 9.39
C ASP A 66 -1.15 -4.36 8.06
N LYS A 67 -1.98 -5.40 7.88
CA LYS A 67 -2.08 -6.05 6.58
C LYS A 67 -3.04 -5.26 5.71
N VAL A 68 -2.57 -4.87 4.53
CA VAL A 68 -3.30 -3.99 3.63
C VAL A 68 -3.31 -4.50 2.20
N GLU A 69 -4.39 -4.19 1.48
CA GLU A 69 -4.45 -4.20 0.03
C GLU A 69 -4.34 -2.77 -0.50
N ILE A 70 -3.40 -2.54 -1.41
CA ILE A 70 -3.17 -1.24 -2.04
C ILE A 70 -3.60 -1.28 -3.49
N GLY A 71 -4.53 -0.40 -3.87
CA GLY A 71 -4.73 -0.01 -5.26
C GLY A 71 -3.77 1.11 -5.62
N TYR A 72 -2.92 0.90 -6.63
CA TYR A 72 -1.93 1.89 -7.05
C TYR A 72 -1.81 2.00 -8.56
N ILE A 73 -1.35 3.17 -9.00
CA ILE A 73 -0.90 3.40 -10.37
C ILE A 73 0.62 3.48 -10.39
N ARG A 74 1.22 3.21 -11.56
CA ARG A 74 2.65 3.41 -11.77
C ARG A 74 2.83 4.63 -12.68
N ASP A 75 3.44 5.67 -12.14
CA ASP A 75 3.87 6.83 -12.92
C ASP A 75 5.40 6.83 -13.00
N LYS A 76 5.93 6.64 -14.21
CA LYS A 76 7.37 6.44 -14.45
C LYS A 76 7.94 5.34 -13.54
N SER A 77 8.81 5.72 -12.60
CA SER A 77 9.46 4.81 -11.64
C SER A 77 8.78 4.78 -10.27
N GLN A 78 7.73 5.58 -10.06
CA GLN A 78 7.02 5.71 -8.79
C GLN A 78 5.73 4.90 -8.77
N ARG A 79 5.38 4.38 -7.60
CA ARG A 79 4.08 3.75 -7.33
C ARG A 79 3.28 4.73 -6.49
N ILE A 80 2.11 5.12 -6.97
CA ILE A 80 1.24 6.09 -6.29
C ILE A 80 0.00 5.32 -5.83
N ALA A 81 -0.15 5.19 -4.51
CA ALA A 81 -1.30 4.56 -3.87
C ALA A 81 -2.53 5.46 -4.01
N GLN A 82 -3.56 4.92 -4.66
CA GLN A 82 -4.86 5.55 -4.89
C GLN A 82 -5.91 5.04 -3.89
N SER A 83 -5.75 3.81 -3.41
CA SER A 83 -6.57 3.25 -2.34
C SER A 83 -5.77 2.33 -1.42
N ILE A 84 -6.17 2.29 -0.15
CA ILE A 84 -5.60 1.44 0.89
C ILE A 84 -6.75 0.80 1.65
N LYS A 85 -6.78 -0.52 1.73
CA LYS A 85 -7.76 -1.26 2.53
C LYS A 85 -7.06 -2.12 3.56
N ILE A 86 -7.35 -1.93 4.85
CA ILE A 86 -6.91 -2.86 5.90
C ILE A 86 -7.68 -4.17 5.73
N ILE A 87 -6.97 -5.29 5.76
CA ILE A 87 -7.54 -6.63 5.53
C ILE A 87 -7.34 -7.57 6.73
N SER A 88 -6.48 -7.23 7.69
CA SER A 88 -6.28 -7.99 8.93
C SER A 88 -5.44 -7.20 9.93
#